data_AF-A0A2B5X813-F1
#
_entry.id   AF-A0A2B5X813-F1
#
_cell.length_a   1.000
_cell.length_b   1.000
_cell.length_c   1.000
_cell.angle_alpha   90.00
_cell.angle_beta   90.00
_cell.angle_gamma   90.00
#
_symmetry.space_group_name_H-M   'P 1'
#
loop_
_entity.id
_entity.type
_entity.pdbx_description
1 polymer ?
#
loop_
_entity_poly.entity_id
_entity_poly.type
_entity_poly.pdbx_seq_one_letter_code
_entity_poly.pdbx_strand_id
1 'polypeptide(L)'
;MLKNKIKKVLGTTLLAGAIVAVGSGAITHADTKDTHWNFAFDAGWDGKGNHSDYTGYRTKYNDSSVYKKIQWTNNGGESYSAWIEMGHNGEIVSKAKRYTSDAYGVYKIPNNAYELYGKRDVTIRATLGGNFTSCRVEGVWSPDSR
;
A
#
# COMPACT_ATOMS: atom_id res chain seq x y z
N MET A 1 13.00 19.20 -33.97
CA MET A 1 13.58 19.16 -32.60
C MET A 1 12.48 19.24 -31.52
N LEU A 2 11.58 18.25 -31.44
CA LEU A 2 10.41 18.29 -30.54
C LEU A 2 10.36 17.11 -29.54
N LYS A 3 11.49 16.48 -29.22
CA LYS A 3 11.54 15.32 -28.30
C LYS A 3 12.04 15.63 -26.89
N ASN A 4 12.41 16.88 -26.58
CA ASN A 4 13.12 17.22 -25.34
C ASN A 4 12.35 18.10 -24.35
N LYS A 5 11.04 18.35 -24.54
CA LYS A 5 10.26 19.25 -23.64
C LYS A 5 9.42 18.58 -22.55
N ILE A 6 9.28 17.24 -22.53
CA ILE A 6 8.42 16.55 -21.55
C ILE A 6 9.19 15.98 -20.34
N LYS A 7 10.52 15.91 -20.38
CA LYS A 7 11.34 15.35 -19.27
C LYS A 7 11.61 16.32 -18.11
N LYS A 8 10.86 17.41 -17.95
CA LYS A 8 11.17 18.49 -16.98
C LYS A 8 10.02 18.93 -16.08
N VAL A 9 9.14 17.99 -15.68
CA VAL A 9 8.14 18.20 -14.61
C VAL A 9 8.35 17.18 -13.46
N LEU A 10 9.62 16.82 -13.22
CA LEU A 10 10.06 15.94 -12.13
C LEU A 10 10.41 16.69 -10.84
N GLY A 11 9.86 17.88 -10.63
CA GLY A 11 10.18 18.67 -9.44
C GLY A 11 9.07 19.63 -9.09
N THR A 12 8.67 19.60 -7.82
CA THR A 12 7.98 20.68 -7.11
C THR A 12 6.52 20.96 -7.48
N THR A 13 5.62 20.08 -7.05
CA THR A 13 4.30 20.46 -6.48
C THR A 13 3.80 19.38 -5.50
N LEU A 14 4.61 19.08 -4.49
CA LEU A 14 4.21 18.32 -3.30
C LEU A 14 3.47 19.25 -2.32
N LEU A 15 2.36 19.88 -2.71
CA LEU A 15 1.56 20.62 -1.73
C LEU A 15 0.08 20.77 -2.10
N ALA A 16 -0.73 20.60 -1.05
CA ALA A 16 -2.15 20.90 -0.86
C ALA A 16 -3.17 19.82 -1.26
N GLY A 17 -3.69 19.12 -0.24
CA GLY A 17 -4.86 18.25 -0.36
C GLY A 17 -5.23 17.57 0.97
N ALA A 18 -5.68 18.37 1.93
CA ALA A 18 -6.39 18.04 3.19
C ALA A 18 -5.93 16.82 4.02
N ILE A 19 -5.24 17.13 5.14
CA ILE A 19 -5.31 16.28 6.34
C ILE A 19 -6.72 16.41 6.89
N VAL A 20 -7.57 15.41 6.63
CA VAL A 20 -8.70 15.15 7.51
C VAL A 20 -8.32 13.94 8.34
N ALA A 21 -7.94 14.20 9.59
CA ALA A 21 -7.95 13.18 10.63
C ALA A 21 -9.42 12.83 10.91
N VAL A 22 -10.02 11.97 10.09
CA VAL A 22 -11.34 11.40 10.39
C VAL A 22 -11.09 10.20 11.29
N GLY A 23 -11.30 10.41 12.60
CA GLY A 23 -11.46 9.30 13.53
C GLY A 23 -12.58 8.39 13.03
N SER A 24 -12.31 7.08 12.99
CA SER A 24 -13.30 5.99 12.95
C SER A 24 -14.62 6.32 12.24
N GLY A 25 -14.54 6.79 10.99
CA GLY A 25 -15.68 6.94 10.10
C GLY A 25 -16.01 5.59 9.48
N ALA A 26 -17.30 5.23 9.44
CA ALA A 26 -17.80 3.96 8.94
C ALA A 26 -17.07 3.54 7.64
N ILE A 27 -16.53 2.33 7.65
CA ILE A 27 -15.84 1.73 6.51
C ILE A 27 -16.90 1.41 5.45
N THR A 28 -17.00 2.25 4.44
CA THR A 28 -18.05 2.20 3.41
C THR A 28 -17.57 1.48 2.15
N HIS A 29 -17.39 0.16 2.21
CA HIS A 29 -17.29 -0.74 1.04
C HIS A 29 -16.11 -0.50 0.07
N ALA A 30 -15.75 -1.56 -0.66
CA ALA A 30 -14.79 -1.47 -1.76
C ALA A 30 -15.53 -1.15 -3.07
N ASP A 31 -15.00 -0.22 -3.87
CA ASP A 31 -15.56 0.12 -5.19
C ASP A 31 -15.28 -1.00 -6.21
N THR A 32 -14.27 -1.82 -5.94
CA THR A 32 -13.93 -3.01 -6.72
C THR A 32 -13.91 -4.24 -5.83
N LYS A 33 -13.95 -5.45 -6.43
CA LYS A 33 -13.99 -6.72 -5.72
C LYS A 33 -12.87 -6.84 -4.68
N ASP A 34 -13.17 -7.32 -3.48
CA ASP A 34 -12.13 -7.68 -2.50
C ASP A 34 -11.35 -8.92 -2.97
N THR A 35 -10.01 -8.82 -2.96
CA THR A 35 -9.12 -9.94 -3.33
C THR A 35 -8.20 -10.29 -2.18
N HIS A 36 -8.05 -11.59 -1.94
CA HIS A 36 -7.15 -12.11 -0.91
C HIS A 36 -5.71 -11.65 -1.13
N TRP A 37 -4.99 -11.38 -0.04
CA TRP A 37 -3.56 -11.10 -0.04
C TRP A 37 -2.89 -11.68 1.21
N ASN A 38 -1.58 -11.90 1.10
CA ASN A 38 -0.71 -12.34 2.18
C ASN A 38 0.62 -11.58 2.08
N PHE A 39 1.11 -11.07 3.21
CA PHE A 39 2.51 -10.68 3.35
C PHE A 39 3.22 -11.75 4.18
N ALA A 40 4.21 -12.41 3.59
CA ALA A 40 5.06 -13.37 4.27
C ALA A 40 6.45 -12.76 4.53
N PHE A 41 6.65 -12.28 5.76
CA PHE A 41 7.96 -11.86 6.24
C PHE A 41 8.61 -13.02 6.97
N ASP A 42 9.73 -13.50 6.45
CA ASP A 42 10.46 -14.63 7.02
C ASP A 42 11.79 -14.13 7.59
N ALA A 43 12.10 -14.48 8.83
CA ALA A 43 13.43 -14.27 9.40
C ALA A 43 14.44 -15.26 8.80
N GLY A 44 15.66 -14.76 8.58
CA GLY A 44 16.83 -15.59 8.27
C GLY A 44 17.70 -15.75 9.53
N TRP A 45 18.32 -16.92 9.70
CA TRP A 45 19.28 -17.17 10.79
C TRP A 45 20.50 -16.23 10.74
N ASP A 46 20.82 -15.69 9.55
CA ASP A 46 21.86 -14.71 9.29
C ASP A 46 21.31 -13.27 9.09
N GLY A 47 20.03 -13.05 9.39
CA GLY A 47 19.34 -11.77 9.19
C GLY A 47 19.04 -11.42 7.73
N LYS A 48 19.24 -12.35 6.77
CA LYS A 48 18.92 -12.15 5.34
C LYS A 48 17.60 -12.79 4.94
N GLY A 49 16.63 -12.75 5.85
CA GLY A 49 15.28 -13.22 5.59
C GLY A 49 14.55 -12.35 4.55
N ASN A 50 13.38 -12.81 4.10
CA ASN A 50 12.53 -11.98 3.26
C ASN A 50 11.77 -10.99 4.16
N HIS A 51 12.21 -9.74 4.20
CA HIS A 51 11.59 -8.69 5.04
C HIS A 51 10.71 -7.73 4.24
N SER A 52 10.46 -8.01 2.96
CA SER A 52 9.56 -7.22 2.13
C SER A 52 8.65 -8.12 1.31
N ASP A 53 7.40 -7.71 1.16
CA ASP A 53 6.44 -8.43 0.33
C ASP A 53 5.47 -7.45 -0.32
N TYR A 54 4.68 -7.91 -1.28
CA TYR A 54 3.71 -7.09 -1.98
C TYR A 54 2.47 -7.90 -2.35
N THR A 55 1.33 -7.24 -2.44
CA THR A 55 0.10 -7.90 -2.90
C THR A 55 0.19 -8.20 -4.40
N GLY A 56 -0.72 -9.03 -4.93
CA GLY A 56 -0.89 -9.10 -6.39
C GLY A 56 -1.15 -7.72 -7.01
N TYR A 57 -0.87 -7.53 -8.29
CA TYR A 57 -1.18 -6.29 -8.99
C TYR A 57 -2.67 -6.19 -9.30
N ARG A 58 -3.25 -5.00 -9.14
CA ARG A 58 -4.65 -4.75 -9.48
C ARG A 58 -4.82 -3.36 -10.08
N THR A 59 -5.67 -3.29 -11.10
CA THR A 59 -5.95 -2.03 -11.80
C THR A 59 -6.74 -1.09 -10.89
N LYS A 60 -6.21 0.11 -10.72
CA LYS A 60 -6.88 1.25 -10.13
C LYS A 60 -7.69 2.00 -11.18
N TYR A 61 -8.95 2.30 -10.88
CA TYR A 61 -9.89 2.89 -11.83
C TYR A 61 -10.25 4.34 -11.53
N ASN A 62 -10.07 4.81 -10.30
CA ASN A 62 -10.44 6.17 -9.90
C ASN A 62 -9.49 6.75 -8.83
N ASP A 63 -9.79 7.96 -8.38
CA ASP A 63 -9.05 8.77 -7.38
C ASP A 63 -9.26 8.35 -5.92
N SER A 64 -10.02 7.28 -5.66
CA SER A 64 -10.33 6.86 -4.29
C SER A 64 -9.11 6.24 -3.58
N SER A 65 -9.24 5.98 -2.28
CA SER A 65 -8.16 5.32 -1.54
C SER A 65 -8.08 3.82 -1.87
N VAL A 66 -6.89 3.24 -1.68
CA VAL A 66 -6.76 1.77 -1.59
C VAL A 66 -7.36 1.33 -0.25
N TYR A 67 -8.16 0.28 -0.28
CA TYR A 67 -8.71 -0.38 0.91
C TYR A 67 -7.93 -1.66 1.21
N LYS A 68 -7.61 -1.89 2.49
CA LYS A 68 -7.15 -3.20 2.98
C LYS A 68 -7.86 -3.56 4.28
N LYS A 69 -8.22 -4.83 4.42
CA LYS A 69 -8.73 -5.43 5.64
C LYS A 69 -7.77 -6.52 6.09
N ILE A 70 -7.33 -6.44 7.34
CA ILE A 70 -6.51 -7.46 7.99
C ILE A 70 -7.46 -8.42 8.70
N GLN A 71 -7.36 -9.70 8.38
CA GLN A 71 -8.24 -10.76 8.89
C GLN A 71 -7.48 -11.81 9.69
N TRP A 72 -6.18 -11.96 9.43
CA TRP A 72 -5.36 -12.94 10.12
C TRP A 72 -3.91 -12.47 10.21
N THR A 73 -3.24 -12.90 11.27
CA THR A 73 -1.83 -12.62 11.52
C THR A 73 -1.17 -13.81 12.23
N ASN A 74 0.11 -14.08 11.97
CA ASN A 74 0.94 -14.86 12.89
C ASN A 74 1.97 -13.95 13.57
N ASN A 75 2.29 -14.27 14.82
CA ASN A 75 3.17 -13.47 15.67
C ASN A 75 2.72 -11.99 15.78
N GLY A 76 1.82 -11.74 16.72
CA GLY A 76 1.34 -10.38 17.02
C GLY A 76 2.44 -9.48 17.58
N GLY A 77 2.29 -8.17 17.40
CA GLY A 77 3.16 -7.12 17.96
C GLY A 77 4.28 -6.65 17.04
N GLU A 78 4.55 -7.34 15.92
CA GLU A 78 5.53 -6.91 14.94
C GLU A 78 5.04 -5.71 14.13
N SER A 79 5.92 -4.75 13.91
CA SER A 79 5.58 -3.57 13.11
C SER A 79 6.04 -3.72 11.67
N TYR A 80 5.17 -3.40 10.72
CA TYR A 80 5.53 -3.29 9.30
C TYR A 80 5.05 -1.96 8.72
N SER A 81 5.80 -1.43 7.74
CA SER A 81 5.40 -0.26 6.96
C SER A 81 4.85 -0.72 5.63
N ALA A 82 3.74 -0.12 5.17
CA ALA A 82 3.16 -0.41 3.86
C ALA A 82 2.79 0.86 3.09
N TRP A 83 2.95 0.82 1.77
CA TRP A 83 2.69 1.90 0.82
C TRP A 83 2.18 1.35 -0.52
N ILE A 84 1.68 2.24 -1.38
CA ILE A 84 1.21 1.90 -2.71
C ILE A 84 2.33 2.15 -3.72
N GLU A 85 2.56 1.17 -4.59
CA GLU A 85 3.46 1.26 -5.73
C GLU A 85 2.73 1.02 -7.04
N MET A 86 3.22 1.68 -8.09
CA MET A 86 2.80 1.45 -9.46
C MET A 86 3.37 0.12 -9.98
N GLY A 87 2.52 -0.73 -10.55
CA GLY A 87 2.94 -2.06 -11.00
C GLY A 87 3.87 -2.07 -12.22
N HIS A 88 3.86 -1.00 -13.02
CA HIS A 88 4.63 -0.94 -14.26
C HIS A 88 6.06 -0.40 -14.09
N ASN A 89 6.32 0.40 -13.05
CA ASN A 89 7.62 1.05 -12.83
C ASN A 89 8.10 1.07 -11.37
N GLY A 90 7.31 0.52 -10.43
CA GLY A 90 7.64 0.47 -9.01
C GLY A 90 7.60 1.83 -8.30
N GLU A 91 7.05 2.87 -8.92
CA GLU A 91 7.03 4.20 -8.32
C GLU A 91 6.09 4.25 -7.12
N ILE A 92 6.60 4.82 -6.03
CA ILE A 92 5.84 5.00 -4.79
C ILE A 92 4.88 6.17 -4.96
N VAL A 93 3.59 5.87 -4.83
CA VAL A 93 2.48 6.81 -5.06
C VAL A 93 1.65 7.08 -3.81
N SER A 94 2.11 6.61 -2.64
CA SER A 94 1.55 6.97 -1.33
C SER A 94 2.65 7.22 -0.30
N LYS A 95 2.29 7.87 0.81
CA LYS A 95 3.12 7.82 2.01
C LYS A 95 3.09 6.41 2.61
N ALA A 96 4.21 5.97 3.17
CA ALA A 96 4.24 4.77 3.98
C ALA A 96 3.45 4.96 5.27
N LYS A 97 2.62 3.97 5.61
CA LYS A 97 1.88 3.88 6.88
C LYS A 97 2.42 2.71 7.69
N ARG A 98 2.58 2.91 8.99
CA ARG A 98 2.99 1.86 9.92
C ARG A 98 1.76 1.12 10.43
N TYR A 99 1.88 -0.19 10.49
CA TYR A 99 0.87 -1.13 10.99
C TYR A 99 1.55 -2.08 11.98
N THR A 100 0.76 -2.65 12.87
CA THR A 100 1.19 -3.75 13.72
C THR A 100 0.49 -5.04 13.30
N SER A 101 1.17 -6.17 13.43
CA SER A 101 0.67 -7.50 13.08
C SER A 101 -0.34 -8.05 14.08
N ASP A 102 -0.89 -7.23 14.96
CA ASP A 102 -2.04 -7.53 15.82
C ASP A 102 -3.23 -6.60 15.50
N ALA A 103 -3.07 -5.68 14.55
CA ALA A 103 -4.07 -4.70 14.18
C ALA A 103 -5.09 -5.32 13.21
N TYR A 104 -6.03 -6.07 13.77
CA TYR A 104 -7.24 -6.48 13.04
C TYR A 104 -8.07 -5.26 12.72
N GLY A 105 -8.52 -5.14 11.47
CA GLY A 105 -9.34 -4.01 11.08
C GLY A 105 -9.25 -3.67 9.61
N VAL A 106 -9.87 -2.56 9.26
CA VAL A 106 -9.89 -2.02 7.91
C VAL A 106 -9.16 -0.70 7.87
N TYR A 107 -8.39 -0.51 6.81
CA TYR A 107 -7.52 0.63 6.61
C TYR A 107 -7.66 1.15 5.18
N LYS A 108 -7.71 2.48 5.06
CA LYS A 108 -7.57 3.20 3.80
C LYS A 108 -6.14 3.72 3.65
N ILE A 109 -5.56 3.56 2.46
CA ILE A 109 -4.26 4.10 2.07
C ILE A 109 -4.49 5.12 0.94
N PRO A 110 -4.52 6.43 1.27
CA PRO A 110 -4.57 7.48 0.27
C PRO A 110 -3.33 7.41 -0.62
N ASN A 111 -3.51 7.63 -1.92
CA ASN A 111 -2.46 7.54 -2.93
C ASN A 111 -2.83 8.43 -4.12
N ASN A 112 -1.85 8.73 -4.98
CA ASN A 112 -2.02 9.60 -6.15
C ASN A 112 -1.90 8.82 -7.48
N ALA A 113 -2.10 7.49 -7.46
CA ALA A 113 -1.78 6.66 -8.62
C ALA A 113 -2.61 7.04 -9.85
N TYR A 114 -3.91 7.32 -9.66
CA TYR A 114 -4.81 7.66 -10.74
C TYR A 114 -4.58 9.09 -11.25
N GLU A 115 -4.32 10.03 -10.35
CA GLU A 115 -4.07 11.43 -10.64
C GLU A 115 -2.77 11.61 -11.45
N LEU A 116 -1.74 10.80 -11.14
CA LEU A 116 -0.44 10.86 -11.81
C LEU A 116 -0.41 10.07 -13.12
N TYR A 117 -1.08 8.90 -13.17
CA TYR A 117 -0.88 7.93 -14.25
C TYR A 117 -2.16 7.42 -14.90
N GLY A 118 -3.33 7.87 -14.45
CA GLY A 118 -4.64 7.37 -14.88
C GLY A 118 -4.87 5.91 -14.48
N LYS A 119 -5.72 5.22 -15.25
CA LYS A 119 -6.02 3.79 -15.03
C LYS A 119 -4.77 2.93 -15.22
N ARG A 120 -4.26 2.38 -14.12
CA ARG A 120 -3.03 1.58 -14.06
C ARG A 120 -3.05 0.58 -12.92
N ASP A 121 -2.21 -0.43 -13.04
CA ASP A 121 -2.03 -1.41 -11.98
C ASP A 121 -1.22 -0.85 -10.82
N VAL A 122 -1.67 -1.14 -9.61
CA VAL A 122 -1.03 -0.82 -8.34
C VAL A 122 -0.90 -2.08 -7.48
N THR A 123 0.00 -2.03 -6.51
CA THR A 123 0.13 -3.03 -5.45
C THR A 123 0.35 -2.34 -4.10
N ILE A 124 0.01 -3.02 -3.01
CA ILE A 124 0.45 -2.62 -1.68
C ILE A 124 1.79 -3.33 -1.43
N ARG A 125 2.88 -2.57 -1.35
CA ARG A 125 4.17 -3.08 -0.88
C ARG A 125 4.26 -2.90 0.63
N ALA A 126 4.91 -3.84 1.31
CA ALA A 126 5.16 -3.80 2.73
C ALA A 126 6.59 -4.21 3.07
N THR A 127 7.10 -3.74 4.20
CA THR A 127 8.40 -4.10 4.75
C THR A 127 8.33 -4.19 6.27
N LEU A 128 8.84 -5.29 6.82
CA LEU A 128 8.93 -5.53 8.25
C LEU A 128 10.01 -4.64 8.88
N GLY A 129 9.76 -4.12 10.08
CA GLY A 129 10.72 -3.28 10.78
C GLY A 129 11.89 -4.04 11.43
N GLY A 130 11.74 -5.34 11.68
CA GLY A 130 12.74 -6.20 12.31
C GLY A 130 13.25 -7.29 11.37
N ASN A 131 14.55 -7.63 11.47
CA ASN A 131 15.20 -8.63 10.61
C ASN A 131 15.28 -10.02 11.24
N PHE A 132 14.91 -10.16 12.52
CA PHE A 132 15.06 -11.39 13.31
C PHE A 132 13.72 -12.03 13.66
N THR A 133 12.62 -11.49 13.16
CA THR A 133 11.26 -11.92 13.45
C THR A 133 10.56 -12.32 12.15
N SER A 134 9.80 -13.41 12.21
CA SER A 134 8.91 -13.81 11.13
C SER A 134 7.51 -13.36 11.47
N CYS A 135 6.82 -12.79 10.48
CA CYS A 135 5.44 -12.37 10.62
C CYS A 135 4.71 -12.55 9.29
N ARG A 136 3.45 -12.96 9.39
CA ARG A 136 2.51 -13.12 8.30
C ARG A 136 1.29 -12.30 8.62
N VAL A 137 0.81 -11.58 7.62
CA VAL A 137 -0.39 -10.76 7.73
C VAL A 137 -1.22 -11.02 6.48
N GLU A 138 -2.49 -11.34 6.68
CA GLU A 138 -3.39 -11.78 5.60
C GLU A 138 -4.74 -11.07 5.69
N GLY A 139 -5.42 -11.01 4.56
CA GLY A 139 -6.80 -10.56 4.49
C GLY A 139 -7.23 -10.26 3.07
N VAL A 140 -8.00 -9.18 2.90
CA VAL A 140 -8.50 -8.75 1.59
C VAL A 140 -8.17 -7.29 1.31
N TRP A 141 -8.05 -6.93 0.04
CA TRP A 141 -7.79 -5.55 -0.37
C TRP A 141 -8.46 -5.22 -1.69
N SER A 142 -8.62 -3.92 -1.96
CA SER A 142 -9.18 -3.36 -3.19
C SER A 142 -8.40 -2.10 -3.59
N PRO A 143 -8.07 -1.91 -4.89
CA PRO A 143 -7.39 -0.72 -5.39
C PRO A 143 -8.23 0.58 -5.29
N ASP A 144 -9.56 0.46 -5.19
CA ASP A 144 -10.50 1.58 -5.11
C ASP A 144 -11.54 1.35 -3.99
N SER A 145 -11.80 2.39 -3.18
CA SER A 145 -12.77 2.41 -2.07
C SER A 145 -13.01 3.85 -1.57
N ARG A 146 -14.27 4.29 -1.56
CA ARG A 146 -14.71 5.61 -1.10
C ARG A 146 -15.14 5.67 0.36
#